data_AF-A0A955WP79-F1
#
_entry.id   AF-A0A955WP79-F1
#
_cell.length_a   1.000
_cell.length_b   1.000
_cell.length_c   1.000
_cell.angle_alpha   90.00
_cell.angle_beta   90.00
_cell.angle_gamma   90.00
#
_symmetry.space_group_name_H-M   'P 1'
#
loop_
_entity.id
_entity.type
_entity.pdbx_description
1 polymer ?
#
loop_
_entity_poly.entity_id
_entity_poly.type
_entity_poly.pdbx_seq_one_letter_code
_entity_poly.pdbx_strand_id
1 'polypeptide(L)'
;LGPMQVLPRTGRRIAARLGVPAGDFFAARLYEPGLALRHAAWYLAALREEFGGNLLLAVAAYNGGPLRFAEHVLVSRALPFDLLIEEIGAHESRNYVRKVADHLVRFATIYGDDLEREALLTALRPPETVPLPRGELRF
;
A
#
# COMPACT_ATOMS: atom_id res chain seq x y z
N LEU A 1 -4.60 -5.71 -13.25
CA LEU A 1 -4.22 -5.53 -14.67
C LEU A 1 -3.03 -4.58 -14.75
N GLY A 2 -2.13 -4.78 -15.71
CA GLY A 2 -0.88 -4.03 -15.81
C GLY A 2 0.16 -4.41 -14.74
N PRO A 3 1.41 -3.93 -14.88
CA PRO A 3 2.53 -4.34 -14.01
C PRO A 3 2.29 -4.05 -12.52
N MET A 4 1.48 -3.03 -12.20
CA MET A 4 1.19 -2.63 -10.82
C MET A 4 -0.14 -3.16 -10.27
N GLN A 5 -0.87 -3.97 -11.05
CA GLN A 5 -2.12 -4.63 -10.65
C GLN A 5 -3.23 -3.72 -10.10
N VAL A 6 -3.25 -2.43 -10.43
CA VAL A 6 -4.35 -1.52 -10.07
C VAL A 6 -5.64 -1.99 -10.75
N LEU A 7 -6.73 -2.09 -9.97
CA LEU A 7 -8.04 -2.46 -10.52
C LEU A 7 -8.64 -1.30 -11.33
N PRO A 8 -9.38 -1.55 -12.43
CA PRO A 8 -9.95 -0.49 -13.26
C PRO A 8 -10.82 0.53 -12.52
N ARG A 9 -11.61 0.07 -11.54
CA ARG A 9 -12.43 0.95 -10.69
C ARG A 9 -11.55 1.88 -9.84
N THR A 10 -10.48 1.35 -9.26
CA THR A 10 -9.49 2.13 -8.50
C THR A 10 -8.74 3.09 -9.43
N GLY A 11 -8.32 2.61 -10.60
CA GLY A 11 -7.64 3.41 -11.62
C GLY A 11 -8.45 4.64 -12.04
N ARG A 12 -9.75 4.49 -12.32
CA ARG A 12 -10.65 5.63 -12.63
C ARG A 12 -10.67 6.68 -11.51
N ARG A 13 -10.72 6.24 -10.26
CA ARG A 13 -10.77 7.13 -9.09
C ARG A 13 -9.45 7.88 -8.93
N ILE A 14 -8.32 7.18 -9.08
CA ILE A 14 -6.98 7.78 -9.06
C ILE A 14 -6.84 8.78 -10.21
N ALA A 15 -7.26 8.42 -11.43
CA ALA A 15 -7.21 9.30 -12.58
C ALA A 15 -7.94 10.64 -12.32
N ALA A 16 -9.13 10.60 -11.71
CA ALA A 16 -9.85 11.80 -11.29
C ALA A 16 -9.06 12.63 -10.26
N ARG A 17 -8.42 11.99 -9.29
CA ARG A 17 -7.56 12.66 -8.29
C ARG A 17 -6.29 13.26 -8.91
N LEU A 18 -5.80 12.67 -9.99
CA LEU A 18 -4.66 13.16 -10.77
C LEU A 18 -5.06 14.22 -11.81
N GLY A 19 -6.33 14.63 -11.85
CA GLY A 19 -6.83 15.64 -12.79
C GLY A 19 -6.96 15.15 -14.23
N VAL A 20 -6.98 13.84 -14.46
CA VAL A 20 -7.21 13.26 -15.80
C VAL A 20 -8.69 13.39 -16.15
N PRO A 21 -9.05 14.00 -17.29
CA PRO A 21 -10.45 14.09 -17.73
C PRO A 21 -11.09 12.70 -17.84
N ALA A 22 -12.38 12.59 -17.48
CA ALA A 22 -13.07 11.30 -17.42
C ALA A 22 -13.09 10.55 -18.78
N GLY A 23 -13.06 11.29 -19.89
CA GLY A 23 -12.99 10.72 -21.25
C GLY A 23 -11.61 10.16 -21.63
N ASP A 24 -10.56 10.56 -20.91
CA ASP A 24 -9.17 10.25 -21.27
C ASP A 24 -8.60 9.02 -20.54
N PHE A 25 -9.35 8.49 -19.57
CA PHE A 25 -9.01 7.27 -18.85
C PHE A 25 -9.89 6.09 -19.28
N PHE A 26 -9.24 5.00 -19.68
CA PHE A 26 -9.87 3.70 -19.88
C PHE A 26 -8.94 2.59 -19.37
N ALA A 27 -9.52 1.45 -18.99
CA ALA A 27 -8.80 0.40 -18.26
C ALA A 27 -7.53 -0.11 -18.96
N ALA A 28 -7.51 -0.14 -20.30
CA ALA A 28 -6.34 -0.58 -21.06
C ALA A 28 -5.12 0.34 -20.90
N ARG A 29 -5.31 1.61 -20.49
CA ARG A 29 -4.18 2.51 -20.20
C ARG A 29 -3.36 2.07 -18.99
N LEU A 30 -3.92 1.24 -18.09
CA LEU A 30 -3.17 0.67 -16.97
C LEU A 30 -2.08 -0.32 -17.41
N TYR A 31 -1.99 -0.67 -18.70
CA TYR A 31 -0.86 -1.42 -19.26
C TYR A 31 0.30 -0.52 -19.70
N GLU A 32 0.06 0.79 -19.86
CA GLU A 32 1.13 1.77 -20.13
C GLU A 32 2.02 1.88 -18.87
N PRO A 33 3.31 1.50 -18.92
CA PRO A 33 4.13 1.37 -17.71
C PRO A 33 4.22 2.67 -16.89
N GLY A 34 4.40 3.81 -17.56
CA GLY A 34 4.49 5.11 -16.88
C GLY A 34 3.18 5.51 -16.18
N LEU A 35 2.03 5.24 -16.81
CA LEU A 35 0.73 5.52 -16.21
C LEU A 35 0.45 4.57 -15.04
N ALA A 36 0.72 3.27 -15.22
CA ALA A 36 0.56 2.27 -14.19
C ALA A 36 1.39 2.59 -12.94
N LEU A 37 2.65 2.98 -13.13
CA LEU A 37 3.54 3.37 -12.04
C LEU A 37 3.07 4.63 -11.34
N ARG A 38 2.66 5.66 -12.09
CA ARG A 38 2.11 6.90 -11.49
C ARG A 38 0.86 6.62 -10.65
N HIS A 39 -0.04 5.76 -11.14
CA HIS A 39 -1.24 5.40 -10.40
C HIS A 39 -0.91 4.62 -9.13
N ALA A 40 0.00 3.65 -9.22
CA ALA A 40 0.42 2.85 -8.08
C ALA A 40 1.15 3.66 -7.02
N ALA A 41 2.05 4.57 -7.43
CA ALA A 41 2.77 5.46 -6.52
C ALA A 41 1.81 6.39 -5.78
N TRP A 42 0.87 7.01 -6.50
CA TRP A 42 -0.16 7.84 -5.87
C TRP A 42 -1.02 7.01 -4.90
N TYR A 43 -1.45 5.82 -5.31
CA TYR A 43 -2.30 4.98 -4.50
C TYR A 43 -1.60 4.50 -3.22
N LEU A 44 -0.35 4.07 -3.32
CA LEU A 44 0.45 3.69 -2.16
C LEU A 44 0.69 4.88 -1.22
N ALA A 45 0.93 6.08 -1.74
CA ALA A 45 1.06 7.28 -0.92
C ALA A 45 -0.24 7.60 -0.16
N ALA A 46 -1.40 7.53 -0.82
CA ALA A 46 -2.69 7.75 -0.20
C ALA A 46 -3.00 6.70 0.89
N LEU A 47 -2.66 5.44 0.65
CA LEU A 47 -2.78 4.36 1.66
C LEU A 47 -1.83 4.60 2.83
N ARG A 48 -0.59 5.01 2.57
CA ARG A 48 0.37 5.32 3.62
C ARG A 48 -0.12 6.45 4.52
N GLU A 49 -0.74 7.47 3.95
CA GLU A 49 -1.36 8.54 4.72
C GLU A 49 -2.54 8.04 5.59
N GLU A 50 -3.44 7.26 4.99
CA GLU A 50 -4.59 6.66 5.70
C GLU A 50 -4.16 5.87 6.93
N PHE A 51 -3.06 5.11 6.84
CA PHE A 51 -2.54 4.25 7.91
C PHE A 51 -1.40 4.90 8.72
N GLY A 52 -1.46 6.22 8.91
CA GLY A 52 -0.60 6.94 9.85
C GLY A 52 0.89 6.92 9.48
N GLY A 53 1.22 6.82 8.20
CA GLY A 53 2.59 6.77 7.70
C GLY A 53 3.19 5.36 7.64
N ASN A 54 2.51 4.34 8.13
CA ASN A 54 3.03 2.97 8.22
C ASN A 54 3.01 2.27 6.85
N LEU A 55 4.19 1.93 6.35
CA LEU A 55 4.36 1.34 5.02
C LEU A 55 3.79 -0.08 4.93
N LEU A 56 3.93 -0.90 5.96
CA LEU A 56 3.46 -2.29 5.95
C LEU A 56 1.93 -2.37 5.98
N LEU A 57 1.26 -1.50 6.74
CA LEU A 57 -0.20 -1.37 6.70
C LEU A 57 -0.67 -0.89 5.31
N ALA A 58 0.03 0.07 4.71
CA ALA A 58 -0.29 0.53 3.35
C ALA A 58 -0.17 -0.59 2.30
N VAL A 59 0.88 -1.41 2.39
CA VAL A 59 1.10 -2.57 1.51
C VAL A 59 0.02 -3.63 1.70
N ALA A 60 -0.35 -3.91 2.95
CA ALA A 60 -1.43 -4.84 3.26
C ALA A 60 -2.77 -4.35 2.67
N ALA A 61 -3.07 -3.06 2.84
CA ALA A 61 -4.28 -2.43 2.28
C ALA A 61 -4.28 -2.41 0.74
N TYR A 62 -3.11 -2.22 0.10
CA TYR A 62 -2.96 -2.25 -1.35
C TYR A 62 -3.40 -3.61 -1.90
N ASN A 63 -3.01 -4.71 -1.24
CA ASN A 63 -3.34 -6.07 -1.64
C ASN A 63 -4.75 -6.50 -1.23
N GLY A 64 -5.11 -6.32 0.06
CA GLY A 64 -6.34 -6.84 0.65
C GLY A 64 -7.58 -5.97 0.46
N GLY A 65 -7.39 -4.75 -0.05
CA GLY A 65 -8.43 -3.73 -0.19
C GLY A 65 -8.51 -2.84 1.07
N PRO A 66 -8.50 -1.51 0.91
CA PRO A 66 -8.32 -0.58 2.03
C PRO A 66 -9.46 -0.59 3.04
N LEU A 67 -10.71 -0.71 2.59
CA LEU A 67 -11.87 -0.67 3.49
C LEU A 67 -11.90 -1.89 4.42
N ARG A 68 -11.71 -3.09 3.86
CA ARG A 68 -11.64 -4.34 4.64
C ARG A 68 -10.47 -4.34 5.61
N PHE A 69 -9.32 -3.81 5.16
CA PHE A 69 -8.13 -3.77 5.99
C PHE A 69 -8.24 -2.72 7.11
N ALA A 70 -8.89 -1.58 6.87
CA ALA A 70 -9.18 -0.60 7.91
C ALA A 70 -10.06 -1.20 9.02
N GLU A 71 -11.10 -1.95 8.65
CA GLU A 71 -11.95 -2.68 9.61
C GLU A 71 -11.14 -3.68 10.43
N HIS A 72 -10.29 -4.48 9.77
CA HIS A 72 -9.37 -5.41 10.44
C HIS A 72 -8.47 -4.70 11.46
N VAL A 73 -7.86 -3.57 11.09
CA VAL A 73 -7.02 -2.79 12.00
C VAL A 73 -7.80 -2.31 13.21
N LEU A 74 -9.05 -1.85 13.03
CA LEU A 74 -9.88 -1.36 14.13
C LEU A 74 -10.26 -2.47 15.11
N VAL A 75 -10.57 -3.67 14.61
CA VAL A 75 -10.92 -4.84 15.43
C VAL A 75 -9.68 -5.39 16.16
N SER A 76 -8.54 -5.45 15.47
CA SER A 76 -7.32 -6.08 15.98
C SER A 76 -6.31 -5.12 16.63
N ARG A 77 -6.65 -3.83 16.82
CA ARG A 77 -5.75 -2.79 17.34
C ARG A 77 -5.09 -3.07 18.70
N ALA A 78 -5.67 -3.99 19.49
CA ALA A 78 -5.13 -4.39 20.78
C ALA A 78 -4.02 -5.46 20.66
N LEU A 79 -3.86 -6.07 19.48
CA LEU A 79 -2.81 -7.04 19.23
C LEU A 79 -1.47 -6.34 18.97
N PRO A 80 -0.35 -6.99 19.31
CA PRO A 80 0.96 -6.67 18.75
C PRO A 80 0.91 -6.55 17.22
N PHE A 81 1.72 -5.66 16.66
CA PHE A 81 1.69 -5.33 15.24
C PHE A 81 1.94 -6.54 14.32
N ASP A 82 2.90 -7.40 14.70
CA ASP A 82 3.19 -8.64 13.99
C ASP A 82 1.99 -9.58 13.98
N LEU A 83 1.35 -9.79 15.12
CA LEU A 83 0.13 -10.61 15.22
C LEU A 83 -1.04 -10.00 14.42
N LEU A 84 -1.20 -8.67 14.42
CA LEU A 84 -2.21 -8.01 13.59
C LEU A 84 -2.01 -8.33 12.10
N ILE A 85 -0.78 -8.31 11.61
CA ILE A 85 -0.45 -8.64 10.21
C ILE A 85 -0.68 -10.13 9.92
N GLU A 86 -0.39 -11.01 10.89
CA GLU A 86 -0.61 -12.44 10.75
C GLU A 86 -2.11 -12.81 10.73
N GLU A 87 -2.95 -12.05 11.44
CA GLU A 87 -4.40 -12.28 11.58
C GLU A 87 -5.26 -11.75 10.41
N ILE A 88 -4.67 -11.23 9.33
CA ILE A 88 -5.40 -10.70 8.14
C ILE A 88 -6.32 -11.77 7.48
N GLY A 89 -6.23 -13.02 7.91
CA GLY A 89 -7.18 -14.11 7.60
C GLY A 89 -6.97 -14.74 6.22
N ALA A 90 -6.45 -13.99 5.24
CA ALA A 90 -6.03 -14.54 3.95
C ALA A 90 -4.53 -14.84 3.97
N HIS A 91 -4.16 -16.12 3.85
CA HIS A 91 -2.76 -16.55 3.71
C HIS A 91 -2.00 -15.77 2.62
N GLU A 92 -2.70 -15.37 1.55
CA GLU A 92 -2.14 -14.57 0.46
C GLU A 92 -1.69 -13.18 0.93
N SER A 93 -2.50 -12.46 1.71
CA SER A 93 -2.20 -11.09 2.14
C SER A 93 -1.04 -11.02 3.12
N ARG A 94 -0.96 -11.96 4.08
CA ARG A 94 0.22 -12.07 4.96
C ARG A 94 1.50 -12.31 4.15
N ASN A 95 1.46 -13.30 3.26
CA ASN A 95 2.63 -13.66 2.46
C ASN A 95 3.02 -12.51 1.52
N TYR A 96 2.05 -11.73 1.04
CA TYR A 96 2.29 -10.55 0.22
C TYR A 96 3.06 -9.48 0.98
N VAL A 97 2.63 -9.11 2.19
CA VAL A 97 3.33 -8.10 3.03
C VAL A 97 4.77 -8.52 3.30
N ARG A 98 4.98 -9.79 3.70
CA ARG A 98 6.32 -10.33 3.96
C ARG A 98 7.20 -10.28 2.72
N LYS A 99 6.67 -10.68 1.56
CA LYS A 99 7.40 -10.64 0.29
C LYS A 99 7.78 -9.21 -0.09
N VAL A 100 6.86 -8.25 0.04
CA VAL A 100 7.15 -6.85 -0.30
C VAL A 100 8.21 -6.27 0.63
N ALA A 101 8.13 -6.53 1.94
CA ALA A 101 9.15 -6.10 2.90
C ALA A 101 10.54 -6.66 2.55
N ASP A 102 10.64 -7.95 2.25
CA ASP A 102 11.89 -8.60 1.82
C ASP A 102 12.44 -7.98 0.52
N HIS A 103 11.59 -7.74 -0.47
CA HIS A 103 12.02 -7.06 -1.71
C HIS A 103 12.49 -5.63 -1.43
N LEU A 104 11.80 -4.86 -0.60
CA LEU A 104 12.20 -3.49 -0.25
C LEU A 104 13.61 -3.45 0.35
N VAL A 105 13.90 -4.35 1.31
CA VAL A 105 15.23 -4.45 1.92
C VAL A 105 16.28 -4.80 0.85
N ARG A 106 16.00 -5.76 -0.04
CA ARG A 106 16.93 -6.12 -1.13
C ARG A 106 17.16 -4.96 -2.10
N PHE A 107 16.11 -4.25 -2.50
CA PHE A 107 16.22 -3.09 -3.39
C PHE A 107 17.03 -1.97 -2.73
N ALA A 108 16.83 -1.67 -1.45
CA ALA A 108 17.65 -0.69 -0.74
C ALA A 108 19.11 -1.12 -0.58
N THR A 109 19.39 -2.42 -0.49
CA THR A 109 20.77 -2.94 -0.49
C THR A 109 21.45 -2.79 -1.84
N ILE A 110 20.72 -3.01 -2.95
CA ILE A 110 21.30 -2.98 -4.30
C ILE A 110 21.40 -1.54 -4.85
N TYR A 111 20.37 -0.72 -4.60
CA TYR A 111 20.20 0.58 -5.26
C TYR A 111 20.25 1.77 -4.32
N GLY A 112 20.06 1.56 -3.01
CA GLY A 112 20.01 2.64 -2.03
C GLY A 112 21.38 2.95 -1.43
N ASP A 113 21.59 4.22 -1.10
CA ASP A 113 22.70 4.63 -0.24
C ASP A 113 22.45 4.26 1.23
N ASP A 114 23.43 4.51 2.10
CA ASP A 114 23.34 4.13 3.51
C ASP A 114 22.24 4.90 4.26
N LEU A 115 21.95 6.15 3.87
CA LEU A 115 20.91 6.97 4.48
C LEU A 115 19.52 6.46 4.07
N GLU A 116 19.33 6.17 2.79
CA GLU A 116 18.09 5.61 2.25
C GLU A 116 17.79 4.24 2.85
N ARG A 117 18.83 3.41 3.00
CA ARG A 117 18.71 2.09 3.63
C ARG A 117 18.31 2.20 5.10
N GLU A 118 18.95 3.06 5.88
CA GLU A 118 18.61 3.24 7.30
C GLU A 118 17.18 3.80 7.46
N ALA A 119 16.79 4.76 6.62
CA ALA A 119 15.44 5.30 6.60
C ALA A 119 14.39 4.22 6.29
N LEU A 120 14.66 3.35 5.31
CA LEU A 120 13.76 2.23 4.98
C LEU A 120 13.68 1.25 6.14
N LEU A 121 14.82 0.82 6.70
CA LEU A 121 14.84 -0.14 7.80
C LEU A 121 14.08 0.40 9.01
N THR A 122 14.22 1.69 9.30
CA THR A 122 13.44 2.38 10.33
C THR A 122 11.94 2.36 10.01
N ALA A 123 11.55 2.65 8.76
CA ALA A 123 10.14 2.65 8.34
C ALA A 123 9.50 1.25 8.34
N LEU A 124 10.29 0.18 8.28
CA LEU A 124 9.84 -1.21 8.34
C LEU A 124 9.77 -1.76 9.78
N ARG A 125 10.28 -1.03 10.79
CA ARG A 125 10.17 -1.47 12.18
C ARG A 125 8.69 -1.50 12.62
N PRO A 126 8.26 -2.56 13.33
CA PRO A 126 6.95 -2.57 13.95
C PRO A 126 6.78 -1.36 14.87
N PRO A 127 5.68 -0.59 14.75
CA PRO A 127 5.40 0.50 15.65
C PRO A 127 5.03 -0.05 17.04
N GLU A 128 5.31 0.72 18.10
CA GLU A 128 4.90 0.38 19.47
C GLU A 128 3.38 0.32 19.61
N THR A 129 2.68 1.21 18.91
CA THR A 129 1.22 1.27 18.85
C THR A 129 0.76 1.19 17.41
N VAL A 130 -0.24 0.35 17.13
CA VAL A 130 -0.85 0.23 15.80
C VAL A 130 -1.52 1.56 15.41
N PRO A 131 -1.09 2.22 14.31
CA PRO A 131 -1.76 3.40 13.81
C PRO A 131 -3.18 3.07 13.36
N LEU A 132 -4.15 3.87 13.82
CA LEU A 132 -5.53 3.71 13.40
C LEU A 132 -5.76 4.36 12.02
N PRO A 133 -6.62 3.78 11.18
CA PRO A 133 -7.00 4.38 9.91
C PRO A 133 -7.68 5.73 10.13
N ARG A 134 -7.36 6.73 9.30
CA ARG A 134 -7.92 8.08 9.40
C ARG A 134 -9.37 8.19 8.92
N GLY A 135 -9.84 7.25 8.10
CA GLY A 135 -11.16 7.30 7.45
C GLY A 135 -11.24 8.31 6.31
N GLU A 136 -10.10 8.76 5.77
CA GLU A 136 -10.02 9.79 4.73
C GLU A 136 -10.11 9.20 3.33
N LEU A 137 -9.75 7.92 3.18
CA LEU A 137 -9.87 7.18 1.92
C LEU A 137 -11.32 6.88 1.54
N ARG A 138 -11.93 7.85 0.85
CA ARG A 138 -13.20 7.67 0.14
C ARG A 138 -12.93 7.20 -1.28
N PHE A 139 -13.04 5.89 -1.50
CA PHE A 139 -13.08 5.31 -2.85
C PHE A 139 -14.50 5.27 -3.37
#